data_AF-A0A3L7P3I9-F1
#
_entry.id   AF-A0A3L7P3I9-F1
#
_cell.length_a   1.000
_cell.length_b   1.000
_cell.length_c   1.000
_cell.angle_alpha   90.00
_cell.angle_beta   90.00
_cell.angle_gamma   90.00
#
_symmetry.space_group_name_H-M   'P 1'
#
loop_
_entity.id
_entity.type
_entity.pdbx_description
1 polymer ?
#
loop_
_entity_poly.entity_id
_entity_poly.type
_entity_poly.pdbx_seq_one_letter_code
_entity_poly.pdbx_strand_id
1 'polypeptide(L)'
;MKIELHGLAFETPKLNVVLHSPWRCVELEHRMFMAVKEAIGAEPEDMGGEVRLSISDPKQWRSAQQALLRVLKGWQEDCVPGTERRHWAWLVEGDVNASGYDHTGQPASLWFIVRTLVERGGPHDGEKPEELDLEGFGIQVEGSKS
;
A
#
# COMPACT_ATOMS: atom_id res chain seq x y z
N MET A 1 18.53 -2.67 3.46
CA MET A 1 18.23 -2.14 2.11
C MET A 1 17.76 -0.69 2.24
N LYS A 2 18.16 0.19 1.33
CA LYS A 2 17.61 1.56 1.26
C LYS A 2 16.40 1.57 0.32
N ILE A 3 15.28 2.08 0.79
CA ILE A 3 14.07 2.28 0.00
C ILE A 3 13.79 3.78 -0.15
N GLU A 4 13.19 4.15 -1.27
CA GLU A 4 12.71 5.50 -1.53
C GLU A 4 11.26 5.44 -2.02
N LEU A 5 10.39 6.23 -1.40
CA LEU A 5 9.00 6.38 -1.76
C LEU A 5 8.66 7.88 -1.82
N HIS A 6 8.54 8.42 -3.03
CA HIS A 6 8.13 9.82 -3.26
C HIS A 6 8.92 10.87 -2.45
N GLY A 7 10.24 10.71 -2.35
CA GLY A 7 11.13 11.61 -1.61
C GLY A 7 11.31 11.25 -0.12
N LEU A 8 10.55 10.28 0.41
CA LEU A 8 10.82 9.68 1.71
C LEU A 8 11.82 8.54 1.56
N ALA A 9 12.83 8.47 2.42
CA ALA A 9 13.85 7.43 2.37
C ALA A 9 13.97 6.71 3.71
N PHE A 10 14.03 5.38 3.66
CA PHE A 10 14.15 4.52 4.84
C PHE A 10 15.24 3.49 4.63
N GLU A 11 15.91 3.12 5.72
CA GLU A 11 16.79 1.97 5.77
C GLU A 11 16.10 0.86 6.56
N THR A 12 15.96 -0.30 5.93
CA THR A 12 15.20 -1.43 6.48
C THR A 12 15.80 -2.76 6.05
N PRO A 13 15.83 -3.80 6.89
CA PRO A 13 16.27 -5.14 6.47
C PRO A 13 15.40 -5.70 5.35
N LYS A 14 14.08 -5.46 5.37
CA LYS A 14 13.12 -5.95 4.38
C LYS A 14 11.80 -5.18 4.43
N LEU A 15 11.04 -5.26 3.34
CA LEU A 15 9.65 -4.85 3.27
C LEU A 15 8.75 -6.07 3.21
N ASN A 16 7.58 -5.98 3.81
CA ASN A 16 6.50 -6.93 3.60
C ASN A 16 5.35 -6.21 2.88
N VAL A 17 4.92 -6.72 1.73
CA VAL A 17 3.69 -6.29 1.07
C VAL A 17 2.60 -7.28 1.48
N VAL A 18 1.50 -6.75 2.00
CA VAL A 18 0.53 -7.51 2.78
C VAL A 18 -0.87 -7.27 2.25
N LEU A 19 -1.66 -8.35 2.25
CA LEU A 19 -3.10 -8.31 2.05
C LEU A 19 -3.80 -8.97 3.25
N HIS A 20 -4.42 -8.16 4.11
CA HIS A 20 -5.12 -8.56 5.31
C HIS A 20 -6.55 -8.99 5.01
N SER A 21 -6.97 -10.13 5.55
CA SER A 21 -8.29 -10.72 5.31
C SER A 21 -8.71 -10.66 3.84
N PRO A 22 -8.00 -11.34 2.90
CA PRO A 22 -8.18 -11.16 1.46
C PRO A 22 -9.64 -11.28 0.96
N TRP A 23 -10.47 -12.06 1.63
CA TRP A 23 -11.90 -12.22 1.34
C TRP A 23 -12.76 -10.97 1.62
N ARG A 24 -12.22 -9.97 2.33
CA ARG A 24 -12.85 -8.67 2.62
C ARG A 24 -12.26 -7.52 1.79
N CYS A 25 -11.11 -7.74 1.17
CA CYS A 25 -10.41 -6.71 0.40
C CYS A 25 -11.21 -6.33 -0.86
N VAL A 26 -11.19 -5.06 -1.21
CA VAL A 26 -11.76 -4.53 -2.45
C VAL A 26 -10.87 -4.89 -3.65
N GLU A 27 -11.43 -4.83 -4.84
CA GLU A 27 -10.73 -5.23 -6.07
C GLU A 27 -9.39 -4.49 -6.27
N LEU A 28 -9.33 -3.20 -5.94
CA LEU A 28 -8.11 -2.41 -6.09
C LEU A 28 -6.96 -2.92 -5.21
N GLU A 29 -7.25 -3.37 -3.99
CA GLU A 29 -6.25 -3.96 -3.07
C GLU A 29 -5.68 -5.26 -3.64
N HIS A 30 -6.54 -6.13 -4.17
CA HIS A 30 -6.13 -7.35 -4.87
C HIS A 30 -5.28 -7.04 -6.10
N ARG A 31 -5.69 -6.07 -6.93
CA ARG A 31 -4.94 -5.66 -8.13
C ARG A 31 -3.56 -5.14 -7.77
N MET A 32 -3.43 -4.33 -6.71
CA MET A 32 -2.15 -3.85 -6.23
C MET A 32 -1.24 -5.00 -5.76
N PHE A 33 -1.76 -5.89 -4.91
CA PHE A 33 -1.01 -7.02 -4.39
C PHE A 33 -0.53 -7.96 -5.50
N MET A 34 -1.42 -8.32 -6.43
CA MET A 34 -1.09 -9.20 -7.56
C MET A 34 -0.08 -8.55 -8.52
N ALA A 35 -0.18 -7.25 -8.78
CA ALA A 35 0.80 -6.54 -9.60
C ALA A 35 2.20 -6.55 -8.96
N VAL A 36 2.28 -6.43 -7.62
CA VAL A 36 3.55 -6.60 -6.89
C VAL A 36 4.05 -8.03 -7.03
N LYS A 37 3.21 -9.03 -6.78
CA LYS A 37 3.55 -10.47 -6.91
C LYS A 37 4.22 -10.75 -8.25
N GLU A 38 3.57 -10.35 -9.34
CA GLU A 38 4.05 -10.54 -10.71
C GLU A 38 5.36 -9.79 -10.96
N ALA A 39 5.47 -8.54 -10.49
CA ALA A 39 6.64 -7.70 -10.73
C ALA A 39 7.91 -8.20 -10.03
N ILE A 40 7.77 -8.86 -8.87
CA ILE A 40 8.91 -9.40 -8.11
C ILE A 40 9.13 -10.89 -8.33
N GLY A 41 8.17 -11.60 -8.95
CA GLY A 41 8.23 -13.03 -9.23
C GLY A 41 8.26 -13.89 -7.97
N ALA A 42 7.57 -13.48 -6.91
CA ALA A 42 7.53 -14.20 -5.64
C ALA A 42 6.20 -14.91 -5.42
N GLU A 43 6.22 -15.98 -4.64
CA GLU A 43 5.01 -16.67 -4.20
C GLU A 43 4.54 -16.11 -2.84
N PRO A 44 3.23 -15.81 -2.69
CA PRO A 44 2.67 -15.35 -1.43
C PRO A 44 2.77 -16.40 -0.34
N GLU A 45 3.13 -15.95 0.86
CA GLU A 45 3.07 -16.74 2.09
C GLU A 45 1.69 -16.55 2.73
N ASP A 46 0.98 -17.64 3.02
CA ASP A 46 -0.27 -17.61 3.80
C ASP A 46 0.05 -17.66 5.29
N MET A 47 -0.37 -16.62 6.00
CA MET A 47 -0.12 -16.40 7.42
C MET A 47 -1.38 -16.56 8.27
N GLY A 48 -2.42 -17.23 7.74
CA GLY A 48 -3.65 -17.52 8.49
C GLY A 48 -4.54 -16.30 8.62
N GLY A 49 -5.05 -15.81 7.48
CA GLY A 49 -5.89 -14.62 7.39
C GLY A 49 -5.17 -13.40 6.83
N GLU A 50 -3.91 -13.56 6.48
CA GLU A 50 -3.07 -12.58 5.80
C GLU A 50 -2.30 -13.32 4.71
N VAL A 51 -2.11 -12.70 3.55
CA VAL A 51 -1.11 -13.15 2.57
C VAL A 51 -0.01 -12.10 2.42
N ARG A 52 1.24 -12.57 2.31
CA ARG A 52 2.42 -11.73 2.39
C ARG A 52 3.42 -12.00 1.27
N LEU A 53 4.05 -10.94 0.79
CA LEU A 53 5.22 -10.97 -0.09
C LEU A 53 6.39 -10.26 0.60
N SER A 54 7.53 -10.94 0.70
CA SER A 54 8.74 -10.39 1.31
C SER A 54 9.69 -9.82 0.24
N ILE A 55 10.17 -8.59 0.44
CA ILE A 55 11.14 -7.92 -0.45
C ILE A 55 12.37 -7.51 0.36
N SER A 56 13.54 -8.06 0.00
CA SER A 56 14.83 -7.68 0.60
C SER A 56 15.84 -7.14 -0.42
N ASP A 57 15.54 -7.23 -1.72
CA ASP A 57 16.37 -6.69 -2.80
C ASP A 57 15.86 -5.30 -3.28
N PRO A 58 16.72 -4.25 -3.30
CA PRO A 58 16.39 -2.93 -3.86
C PRO A 58 15.87 -2.92 -5.30
N LYS A 59 16.25 -3.89 -6.13
CA LYS A 59 15.72 -4.04 -7.49
C LYS A 59 14.27 -4.50 -7.46
N GLN A 60 13.95 -5.50 -6.63
CA GLN A 60 12.56 -5.98 -6.45
C GLN A 60 11.68 -4.86 -5.91
N TRP A 61 12.15 -4.06 -4.94
CA TRP A 61 11.39 -2.90 -4.46
C TRP A 61 11.07 -1.90 -5.57
N ARG A 62 12.04 -1.55 -6.42
CA ARG A 62 11.81 -0.63 -7.53
C ARG A 62 10.78 -1.19 -8.52
N SER A 63 10.83 -2.49 -8.83
CA SER A 63 9.83 -3.14 -9.68
C SER A 63 8.44 -3.12 -9.04
N ALA A 64 8.34 -3.45 -7.75
CA ALA A 64 7.09 -3.42 -6.99
C ALA A 64 6.48 -2.01 -6.98
N GLN A 65 7.28 -0.98 -6.68
CA GLN A 65 6.86 0.42 -6.68
C GLN A 65 6.33 0.85 -8.05
N GLN A 66 7.03 0.50 -9.14
CA GLN A 66 6.56 0.82 -10.49
C GLN A 66 5.23 0.12 -10.83
N ALA A 67 5.06 -1.14 -10.40
CA ALA A 67 3.84 -1.90 -10.62
C ALA A 67 2.65 -1.28 -9.85
N LEU A 68 2.84 -0.93 -8.58
CA LEU A 68 1.84 -0.24 -7.76
C LEU A 68 1.40 1.09 -8.40
N LEU A 69 2.37 1.91 -8.81
CA LEU A 69 2.08 3.20 -9.45
C LEU A 69 1.32 3.03 -10.76
N ARG A 70 1.57 1.97 -11.53
CA ARG A 70 0.80 1.67 -12.75
C ARG A 70 -0.64 1.32 -12.42
N VAL A 71 -0.87 0.49 -11.40
CA VAL A 71 -2.23 0.11 -10.96
C VAL A 71 -3.00 1.34 -10.48
N LEU A 72 -2.40 2.16 -9.61
CA LEU A 72 -3.04 3.34 -9.03
C LEU A 72 -3.35 4.41 -10.09
N LYS A 73 -2.40 4.66 -11.02
CA LYS A 73 -2.64 5.58 -12.14
C LYS A 73 -3.71 5.06 -13.09
N GLY A 74 -3.69 3.77 -13.43
CA GLY A 74 -4.73 3.17 -14.25
C GLY A 74 -6.11 3.31 -13.59
N TRP A 75 -6.21 2.99 -12.29
CA TRP A 75 -7.45 3.16 -11.54
C TRP A 75 -7.94 4.63 -11.53
N GLN A 76 -7.02 5.59 -11.42
CA GLN A 76 -7.31 7.02 -11.48
C GLN A 76 -7.84 7.43 -12.87
N GLU A 77 -7.24 6.91 -13.94
CA GLU A 77 -7.57 7.22 -15.33
C GLU A 77 -8.86 6.51 -15.81
N ASP A 78 -9.21 5.37 -15.22
CA ASP A 78 -10.44 4.60 -15.47
C ASP A 78 -11.73 5.30 -14.93
N CYS A 79 -11.65 6.59 -14.60
CA CYS A 79 -12.79 7.39 -14.17
C CYS A 79 -13.70 7.77 -15.36
N VAL A 80 -14.98 8.03 -15.08
CA VAL A 80 -15.94 8.46 -16.10
C VAL A 80 -15.69 9.94 -16.44
N PRO A 81 -15.26 10.28 -17.67
CA PRO A 81 -14.89 11.65 -18.00
C PRO A 81 -16.04 12.63 -17.82
N GLY A 82 -15.79 13.75 -17.12
CA GLY A 82 -16.75 14.83 -16.92
C GLY A 82 -17.75 14.63 -15.79
N THR A 83 -17.87 13.43 -15.23
CA THR A 83 -18.80 13.12 -14.13
C THR A 83 -18.12 12.51 -12.90
N GLU A 84 -16.88 12.05 -13.05
CA GLU A 84 -16.12 11.42 -11.98
C GLU A 84 -14.66 11.89 -12.01
N ARG A 85 -14.09 12.15 -10.82
CA ARG A 85 -12.66 12.33 -10.61
C ARG A 85 -12.21 11.41 -9.50
N ARG A 86 -11.07 10.77 -9.71
CA ARG A 86 -10.45 9.87 -8.73
C ARG A 86 -9.12 10.45 -8.29
N HIS A 87 -8.83 10.31 -7.01
CA HIS A 87 -7.54 10.64 -6.42
C HIS A 87 -7.11 9.53 -5.47
N TRP A 88 -5.81 9.42 -5.24
CA TRP A 88 -5.24 8.53 -4.24
C TRP A 88 -4.08 9.21 -3.53
N ALA A 89 -3.84 8.81 -2.29
CA ALA A 89 -2.74 9.29 -1.48
C ALA A 89 -2.15 8.14 -0.66
N TRP A 90 -0.83 8.17 -0.44
CA TRP A 90 -0.20 7.30 0.55
C TRP A 90 -0.43 7.86 1.95
N LEU A 91 -0.93 7.03 2.86
CA LEU A 91 -0.92 7.26 4.29
C LEU A 91 0.28 6.55 4.89
N VAL A 92 0.92 7.18 5.88
CA VAL A 92 2.03 6.60 6.63
C VAL A 92 1.61 6.48 8.08
N GLU A 93 1.57 5.25 8.57
CA GLU A 93 1.22 4.94 9.96
C GLU A 93 2.40 4.28 10.66
N GLY A 94 2.56 4.54 11.95
CA GLY A 94 3.56 3.88 12.78
C GLY A 94 2.88 3.02 13.84
N ASP A 95 3.23 1.74 13.89
CA ASP A 95 2.92 0.88 15.04
C ASP A 95 4.15 0.86 15.95
N VAL A 96 4.18 1.82 16.88
CA VAL A 96 5.36 2.08 17.72
C VAL A 96 4.99 2.75 19.04
N ASN A 97 5.55 2.22 20.13
CA ASN A 97 5.57 2.87 21.44
C ASN A 97 6.80 3.79 21.58
N ALA A 98 6.90 4.53 22.70
CA ALA A 98 8.00 5.47 22.94
C ALA A 98 9.42 4.84 22.89
N SER A 99 9.52 3.51 23.01
CA SER A 99 10.76 2.76 23.01
C SER A 99 11.09 2.12 21.65
N GLY A 100 10.28 2.32 20.61
CA GLY A 100 10.57 1.77 19.28
C GLY A 100 10.07 0.33 19.07
N TYR A 101 9.07 -0.11 19.82
CA TYR A 101 8.48 -1.44 19.69
C TYR A 101 6.98 -1.36 19.42
N ASP A 102 6.45 -2.32 18.67
CA ASP A 102 5.01 -2.46 18.48
C ASP A 102 4.31 -2.98 19.77
N HIS A 103 2.98 -3.10 19.72
CA HIS A 103 2.18 -3.60 20.83
C HIS A 103 2.46 -5.07 21.21
N THR A 104 3.20 -5.82 20.38
CA THR A 104 3.62 -7.22 20.63
C THR A 104 5.07 -7.33 21.11
N GLY A 105 5.80 -6.21 21.18
CA GLY A 105 7.21 -6.16 21.57
C GLY A 105 8.19 -6.46 20.44
N GLN A 106 7.74 -6.49 19.17
CA GLN A 106 8.64 -6.56 18.01
C GLN A 106 9.16 -5.16 17.65
N PRO A 107 10.30 -5.06 16.93
CA PRO A 107 10.80 -3.78 16.42
C PRO A 107 9.70 -3.02 15.68
N ALA A 108 9.65 -1.70 15.90
CA ALA A 108 8.70 -0.80 15.29
C ALA A 108 8.57 -1.02 13.78
N SER A 109 7.34 -0.94 13.29
CA SER A 109 7.03 -0.99 11.87
C SER A 109 6.39 0.31 11.43
N LEU A 110 6.75 0.75 10.22
CA LEU A 110 6.01 1.79 9.50
C LEU A 110 5.18 1.14 8.41
N TRP A 111 3.94 1.58 8.26
CA TRP A 111 3.00 1.07 7.28
C TRP A 111 2.69 2.15 6.25
N PHE A 112 2.76 1.78 4.97
CA PHE A 112 2.16 2.56 3.90
C PHE A 112 0.84 1.92 3.48
N ILE A 113 -0.23 2.71 3.57
CA ILE A 113 -1.59 2.36 3.16
C ILE A 113 -2.02 3.35 2.07
N VAL A 114 -3.01 2.99 1.27
CA VAL A 114 -3.55 3.87 0.23
C VAL A 114 -4.92 4.39 0.65
N ARG A 115 -5.10 5.70 0.64
CA ARG A 115 -6.41 6.35 0.68
C ARG A 115 -6.87 6.63 -0.74
N THR A 116 -8.13 6.36 -1.03
CA THR A 116 -8.79 6.71 -2.28
C THR A 116 -9.86 7.77 -2.04
N LEU A 117 -10.03 8.64 -3.02
CA LEU A 117 -11.02 9.69 -3.04
C LEU A 117 -11.74 9.66 -4.38
N VAL A 118 -13.07 9.60 -4.38
CA VAL A 118 -13.90 9.65 -5.59
C VAL A 118 -14.85 10.82 -5.49
N GLU A 119 -14.72 11.76 -6.40
CA GLU A 119 -15.63 12.90 -6.55
C GLU A 119 -16.61 12.58 -7.68
N ARG A 120 -17.91 12.64 -7.38
CA ARG A 120 -19.00 12.43 -8.34
C ARG A 120 -19.77 13.74 -8.55
N GLY A 121 -20.35 13.91 -9.73
CA GLY A 121 -21.20 15.05 -10.06
C GLY A 121 -20.58 16.06 -11.02
N GLY A 122 -21.43 16.94 -11.56
CA GLY A 122 -21.02 18.04 -12.42
C GLY A 122 -20.36 19.20 -11.65
N PRO A 123 -19.82 20.22 -12.35
CA PRO A 123 -19.09 21.35 -11.75
C PRO A 123 -19.83 22.15 -10.67
N HIS A 124 -21.13 21.88 -10.44
CA HIS A 124 -22.01 22.61 -9.53
C HIS A 124 -22.72 21.73 -8.51
N ASP A 125 -22.53 20.40 -8.54
CA ASP A 125 -23.35 19.49 -7.73
C ASP A 125 -22.90 19.43 -6.27
N GLY A 126 -21.69 19.91 -5.93
CA GLY A 126 -21.24 20.10 -4.55
C GLY A 126 -21.23 18.82 -3.70
N GLU A 127 -21.27 17.64 -4.33
CA GLU A 127 -21.28 16.37 -3.61
C GLU A 127 -19.97 16.20 -2.84
N LYS A 128 -20.10 15.72 -1.60
CA LYS A 128 -18.94 15.43 -0.77
C LYS A 128 -18.19 14.24 -1.40
N PRO A 129 -16.87 14.32 -1.57
CA PRO A 129 -16.08 13.20 -2.06
C PRO A 129 -16.26 11.94 -1.20
N GLU A 130 -16.37 10.78 -1.86
CA GLU A 130 -16.31 9.46 -1.23
C GLU A 130 -14.86 9.15 -0.90
N GLU A 131 -14.54 8.98 0.38
CA GLU A 131 -13.20 8.64 0.85
C GLU A 131 -13.19 7.21 1.38
N LEU A 132 -12.18 6.43 0.99
CA LEU A 132 -12.00 5.05 1.45
C LEU A 132 -10.51 4.76 1.66
N ASP A 133 -10.18 4.30 2.87
CA ASP A 133 -8.88 3.75 3.19
C ASP A 133 -8.83 2.26 2.82
N LEU A 134 -7.81 1.90 2.05
CA LEU A 134 -7.57 0.54 1.60
C LEU A 134 -6.81 -0.25 2.70
N GLU A 135 -7.46 -0.41 3.86
CA GLU A 135 -6.89 -1.04 5.06
C GLU A 135 -6.56 -2.53 4.89
N GLY A 136 -7.10 -3.18 3.87
CA GLY A 136 -6.76 -4.53 3.49
C GLY A 136 -5.38 -4.64 2.85
N PHE A 137 -4.86 -3.59 2.23
CA PHE A 137 -3.53 -3.57 1.61
C PHE A 137 -2.53 -2.70 2.40
N GLY A 138 -1.34 -3.25 2.66
CA GLY A 138 -0.29 -2.52 3.37
C GLY A 138 1.12 -2.85 2.88
N ILE A 139 2.02 -1.88 3.02
CA ILE A 139 3.47 -2.10 2.90
C ILE A 139 4.10 -1.82 4.25
N GLN A 140 4.59 -2.88 4.89
CA GLN A 140 5.32 -2.80 6.14
C GLN A 140 6.81 -2.57 5.86
N VAL A 141 7.36 -1.50 6.40
CA VAL A 141 8.79 -1.28 6.58
C VAL A 141 9.19 -1.87 7.92
N GLU A 142 9.96 -2.96 7.90
CA GLU A 142 10.40 -3.60 9.13
C GLU A 142 11.51 -2.78 9.80
N GLY A 143 11.42 -2.60 11.12
CA GLY A 143 12.48 -2.01 11.91
C GLY A 143 13.68 -2.97 12.06
N SER A 144 14.88 -2.42 12.02
CA SER A 144 16.09 -3.18 12.38
C SER A 144 16.08 -3.52 13.87
N LYS A 145 16.45 -4.75 14.23
CA LYS A 145 16.80 -5.07 15.62
C LYS A 145 18.04 -4.26 16.00
N SER A 146 17.92 -3.41 17.02
CA SER A 146 19.03 -2.69 17.65
C SER A 146 19.94 -3.61 18.44
#